data_AF-A0A4S9LR60-F1
#
_entry.id   AF-A0A4S9LR60-F1
#
_cell.length_a   1.000
_cell.length_b   1.000
_cell.length_c   1.000
_cell.angle_alpha   90.00
_cell.angle_beta   90.00
_cell.angle_gamma   90.00
#
_symmetry.space_group_name_H-M   'P 1'
#
loop_
_entity.id
_entity.type
_entity.pdbx_description
1 polymer ?
#
loop_
_entity_poly.entity_id
_entity_poly.type
_entity_poly.pdbx_seq_one_letter_code
_entity_poly.pdbx_strand_id
1 'polypeptide(L)'
;MIDIVRTAVIDNWHGDNSLSRDLQLLQALLITLDLAIWSGNRCMMDIAESTMGPSITIIRRAGWLREDVYPLIEPYETDEGVQLHQKWTAWVQQESKKRLCYRTFLFDARVSMTRMTSPTMSFTEMGLPYPERNELWSATTADEWKAMFLKHRSHQEARTKISLAEDMRILISEGNSHTNCDAAWRNTVLLHGIWRLIWGHREVEDLLQVSRPDSGESSSSLPSRGEGLAKLLNKIRLELELALTLRPTDVTGDIILTQEFLNMALHAPIQSLQAFAGKDGVAAGQRVYPMLEEWTQSKSARRAVWHAGQLIRATRQASTRPMQEWRVVIVYHASLVFWAYGIISSIRQKRDAIPDSASQVKITVYLDQEPDSTTRRFISLGEGEPCLHDLASLDASQRDFTKAQSVPLRKASSIMQTTARMLTDDTMEGHRICPPLTESFARLMNELARSAKAIGLG
;
A
#
# COMPACT_ATOMS: atom_id res chain seq x y z
N MET A 1 16.75 4.76 22.03
CA MET A 1 15.51 4.29 22.68
C MET A 1 14.96 3.05 21.98
N ILE A 2 14.75 3.07 20.65
CA ILE A 2 14.28 1.91 19.86
C ILE A 2 15.09 0.63 20.15
N ASP A 3 16.42 0.66 19.99
CA ASP A 3 17.25 -0.53 20.23
C ASP A 3 17.26 -1.00 21.69
N ILE A 4 17.05 -0.09 22.65
CA ILE A 4 17.01 -0.45 24.08
C ILE A 4 15.77 -1.31 24.35
N VAL A 5 14.60 -0.88 23.85
CA VAL A 5 13.35 -1.63 24.04
C VAL A 5 13.42 -2.98 23.33
N ARG A 6 13.92 -3.02 22.09
CA ARG A 6 14.07 -4.27 21.34
C ARG A 6 14.96 -5.27 22.08
N THR A 7 16.14 -4.84 22.54
CA THR A 7 17.07 -5.70 23.29
C THR A 7 16.45 -6.15 24.61
N ALA A 8 15.82 -5.24 25.36
CA ALA A 8 15.16 -5.59 26.62
C ALA A 8 14.04 -6.63 26.43
N VAL A 9 13.22 -6.53 25.37
CA VAL A 9 12.19 -7.55 25.07
C VAL A 9 12.83 -8.92 24.83
N ILE A 10 13.90 -8.97 24.02
CA ILE A 10 14.60 -10.21 23.70
C ILE A 10 15.28 -10.80 24.95
N ASP A 11 15.91 -9.96 25.79
CA ASP A 11 16.53 -10.38 27.05
C ASP A 11 15.51 -10.98 28.02
N ASN A 12 14.31 -10.39 28.11
CA ASN A 12 13.21 -10.95 28.90
C ASN A 12 12.79 -12.34 28.39
N TRP A 13 12.75 -12.56 27.08
CA TRP A 13 12.44 -13.88 26.51
C TRP A 13 13.54 -14.92 26.79
N HIS A 14 14.80 -14.51 26.80
CA HIS A 14 15.92 -15.38 27.19
C HIS A 14 15.87 -15.75 28.67
N GLY A 15 15.51 -14.80 29.54
CA GLY A 15 15.36 -15.03 30.98
C GLY A 15 14.17 -15.92 31.33
N ASP A 16 13.03 -15.73 30.67
CA ASP A 16 11.83 -16.54 30.83
C ASP A 16 11.09 -16.72 29.50
N ASN A 17 11.10 -17.95 28.98
CA ASN A 17 10.43 -18.30 27.72
C ASN A 17 8.90 -18.14 27.80
N SER A 18 8.30 -18.11 28.99
CA SER A 18 6.86 -17.84 29.15
C SER A 18 6.50 -16.43 28.66
N LEU A 19 7.42 -15.47 28.83
CA LEU A 19 7.29 -14.07 28.43
C LEU A 19 7.33 -13.85 26.92
N SER A 20 7.75 -14.87 26.15
CA SER A 20 7.67 -14.80 24.67
C SER A 20 6.25 -14.54 24.20
N ARG A 21 5.25 -15.05 24.93
CA ARG A 21 3.83 -14.86 24.62
C ARG A 21 3.18 -13.75 25.44
N ASP A 22 3.98 -12.95 26.15
CA ASP A 22 3.45 -11.79 26.85
C ASP A 22 2.95 -10.75 25.83
N LEU A 23 1.70 -10.32 26.03
CA LEU A 23 1.03 -9.42 25.11
C LEU A 23 1.68 -8.03 25.10
N GLN A 24 2.11 -7.52 26.25
CA GLN A 24 2.67 -6.18 26.36
C GLN A 24 4.07 -6.12 25.74
N LEU A 25 4.90 -7.15 25.96
CA LEU A 25 6.21 -7.25 25.33
C LEU A 25 6.11 -7.32 23.80
N LEU A 26 5.14 -8.08 23.27
CA LEU A 26 4.92 -8.14 21.82
C LEU A 26 4.37 -6.83 21.25
N GLN A 27 3.49 -6.14 21.96
CA GLN A 27 3.03 -4.80 21.58
C GLN A 27 4.17 -3.79 21.56
N ALA A 28 5.00 -3.76 22.62
CA ALA A 28 6.16 -2.89 22.72
C ALA A 28 7.18 -3.17 21.59
N LEU A 29 7.42 -4.45 21.29
CA LEU A 29 8.26 -4.84 20.17
C LEU A 29 7.68 -4.34 18.85
N LEU A 30 6.40 -4.59 18.56
CA LEU A 30 5.79 -4.20 17.29
C LEU A 30 5.83 -2.68 17.06
N ILE A 31 5.54 -1.88 18.08
CA ILE A 31 5.66 -0.41 18.03
C ILE A 31 7.09 0.00 17.72
N THR A 32 8.06 -0.63 18.39
CA THR A 32 9.49 -0.35 18.20
C THR A 32 9.95 -0.68 16.77
N LEU A 33 9.49 -1.80 16.22
CA LEU A 33 9.81 -2.22 14.86
C LEU A 33 9.19 -1.29 13.81
N ASP A 34 7.95 -0.85 14.00
CA ASP A 34 7.27 0.10 13.11
C ASP A 34 7.99 1.44 13.07
N LEU A 35 8.44 1.97 14.21
CA LEU A 35 9.26 3.18 14.24
C LEU A 35 10.63 2.99 13.57
N ALA A 36 11.27 1.84 13.79
CA ALA A 36 12.60 1.57 13.27
C ALA A 36 12.63 1.41 11.74
N ILE A 37 11.65 0.69 11.17
CA ILE A 37 11.59 0.39 9.74
C ILE A 37 11.34 1.64 8.88
N TRP A 38 10.71 2.66 9.46
CA TRP A 38 10.40 3.93 8.80
C TRP A 38 11.34 5.08 9.21
N SER A 39 12.41 4.79 9.95
CA SER A 39 13.30 5.81 10.53
C SER A 39 14.19 6.54 9.53
N GLY A 40 14.46 5.94 8.35
CA GLY A 40 15.46 6.43 7.39
C GLY A 40 16.91 6.10 7.77
N ASN A 41 17.16 5.49 8.94
CA ASN A 41 18.46 4.95 9.28
C ASN A 41 18.58 3.52 8.76
N ARG A 42 19.46 3.32 7.77
CA ARG A 42 19.63 2.02 7.10
C ARG A 42 19.85 0.85 8.08
N CYS A 43 20.72 1.02 9.08
CA CYS A 43 21.02 -0.04 10.03
C CYS A 43 19.79 -0.41 10.88
N MET A 44 19.08 0.59 11.43
CA MET A 44 17.86 0.34 12.20
C MET A 44 16.77 -0.31 11.35
N MET A 45 16.62 0.13 10.10
CA MET A 45 15.66 -0.43 9.16
C MET A 45 15.95 -1.91 8.86
N ASP A 46 17.21 -2.26 8.59
CA ASP A 46 17.62 -3.63 8.29
C ASP A 46 17.47 -4.56 9.52
N ILE A 47 17.84 -4.06 10.71
CA ILE A 47 17.62 -4.80 11.97
C ILE A 47 16.11 -5.01 12.23
N ALA A 48 15.29 -3.98 12.03
CA ALA A 48 13.84 -4.08 12.24
C ALA A 48 13.19 -5.11 11.31
N GLU A 49 13.57 -5.11 10.03
CA GLU A 49 13.10 -6.09 9.05
C GLU A 49 13.46 -7.52 9.50
N SER A 50 14.71 -7.76 9.89
CA SER A 50 15.15 -9.08 10.38
C SER A 50 14.39 -9.53 11.65
N THR A 51 14.02 -8.59 12.52
CA THR A 51 13.35 -8.88 13.81
C THR A 51 11.84 -9.10 13.66
N MET A 52 11.24 -8.72 12.52
CA MET A 52 9.82 -8.95 12.25
C MET A 52 9.48 -10.44 12.20
N GLY A 53 10.30 -11.26 11.53
CA GLY A 53 10.07 -12.71 11.39
C GLY A 53 9.89 -13.45 12.73
N PRO A 54 10.74 -13.24 13.74
CA PRO A 54 10.53 -13.76 15.09
C PRO A 54 9.17 -13.41 15.71
N SER A 55 8.69 -12.17 15.59
CA SER A 55 7.39 -11.76 16.16
C SER A 55 6.22 -12.52 15.54
N ILE A 56 6.23 -12.71 14.21
CA ILE A 56 5.24 -13.50 13.48
C ILE A 56 5.30 -14.97 13.92
N THR A 57 6.51 -15.51 14.08
CA THR A 57 6.73 -16.89 14.53
C THR A 57 6.17 -17.12 15.92
N ILE A 58 6.34 -16.18 16.84
CA ILE A 58 5.79 -16.24 18.19
C ILE A 58 4.26 -16.25 18.16
N ILE A 59 3.63 -15.33 17.41
CA ILE A 59 2.16 -15.27 17.25
C ILE A 59 1.61 -16.60 16.73
N ARG A 60 2.26 -17.18 15.71
CA ARG A 60 1.90 -18.51 15.16
C ARG A 60 2.03 -19.61 16.21
N ARG A 61 3.16 -19.66 16.93
CA ARG A 61 3.42 -20.67 17.98
C ARG A 61 2.56 -20.50 19.22
N ALA A 62 2.02 -19.31 19.45
CA ALA A 62 1.03 -19.06 20.49
C ALA A 62 -0.39 -19.52 20.08
N GLY A 63 -0.59 -19.89 18.80
CA GLY A 63 -1.89 -20.32 18.27
C GLY A 63 -2.90 -19.19 18.14
N TRP A 64 -2.48 -17.93 18.25
CA TRP A 64 -3.38 -16.77 18.32
C TRP A 64 -4.08 -16.43 17.00
N LEU A 65 -3.76 -17.11 15.91
CA LEU A 65 -4.43 -16.91 14.63
C LEU A 65 -5.63 -17.84 14.42
N ARG A 66 -5.86 -18.79 15.33
CA ARG A 66 -6.97 -19.75 15.23
C ARG A 66 -8.27 -19.18 15.81
N GLU A 67 -9.40 -19.63 15.29
CA GLU A 67 -10.72 -19.20 15.71
C GLU A 67 -11.08 -19.65 17.15
N ASP A 68 -10.70 -20.88 17.52
CA ASP A 68 -11.02 -21.53 18.80
C ASP A 68 -10.50 -20.78 20.04
N VAL A 69 -9.51 -19.90 19.84
CA VAL A 69 -8.89 -19.10 20.90
C VAL A 69 -9.75 -17.91 21.35
N TYR A 70 -10.84 -17.59 20.62
CA TYR A 70 -11.62 -16.36 20.79
C TYR A 70 -13.09 -16.63 21.15
N PRO A 71 -13.38 -17.10 22.38
CA PRO A 71 -14.75 -17.28 22.84
C PRO A 71 -15.57 -15.99 22.75
N LEU A 72 -16.90 -16.14 22.70
CA LEU A 72 -17.80 -14.99 22.80
C LEU A 72 -17.82 -14.49 24.25
N ILE A 73 -17.36 -13.26 24.45
CA ILE A 73 -17.45 -12.56 25.72
C ILE A 73 -18.42 -11.41 25.50
N GLU A 74 -19.60 -11.53 26.08
CA GLU A 74 -20.66 -10.53 25.98
C GLU A 74 -21.24 -10.19 27.35
N PRO A 75 -21.65 -8.92 27.57
CA PRO A 75 -22.38 -8.52 28.76
C PRO A 75 -23.87 -8.85 28.63
N TYR A 76 -24.47 -9.26 29.74
CA TYR A 76 -25.91 -9.42 29.92
C TYR A 76 -26.49 -8.24 30.69
N GLU A 77 -27.80 -8.00 30.55
CA GLU A 77 -28.49 -6.93 31.29
C GLU A 77 -28.32 -7.07 32.80
N THR A 78 -28.22 -8.29 33.31
CA THR A 78 -28.04 -8.62 34.73
C THR A 78 -26.59 -8.51 35.23
N ASP A 79 -25.60 -8.34 34.35
CA ASP A 79 -24.19 -8.28 34.79
C ASP A 79 -23.92 -6.94 35.48
N GLU A 80 -23.46 -6.96 36.73
CA GLU A 80 -23.17 -5.76 37.51
C GLU A 80 -21.87 -5.92 38.32
N GLY A 81 -21.30 -4.79 38.75
CA GLY A 81 -20.15 -4.75 39.67
C GLY A 81 -18.96 -5.60 39.22
N VAL A 82 -18.51 -6.49 40.10
CA VAL A 82 -17.29 -7.30 39.89
C VAL A 82 -17.42 -8.25 38.70
N GLN A 83 -18.58 -8.87 38.50
CA GLN A 83 -18.81 -9.79 37.38
C GLN A 83 -18.68 -9.08 36.04
N LEU A 84 -19.29 -7.89 35.93
CA LEU A 84 -19.21 -7.07 34.73
C LEU A 84 -17.76 -6.63 34.46
N HIS A 85 -17.05 -6.16 35.49
CA HIS A 85 -15.66 -5.74 35.37
C HIS A 85 -14.72 -6.88 34.92
N GLN A 86 -14.93 -8.10 35.45
CA GLN A 86 -14.17 -9.28 35.05
C GLN A 86 -14.41 -9.65 33.58
N LYS A 87 -15.67 -9.64 33.12
CA LYS A 87 -16.02 -9.87 31.72
C LYS A 87 -15.40 -8.82 30.80
N TRP A 88 -15.52 -7.54 31.15
CA TRP A 88 -14.93 -6.45 30.39
C TRP A 88 -13.41 -6.59 30.29
N THR A 89 -12.73 -6.89 31.40
CA THR A 89 -11.27 -7.09 31.41
C THR A 89 -10.85 -8.27 30.53
N ALA A 90 -11.57 -9.40 30.60
CA ALA A 90 -11.32 -10.55 29.74
C ALA A 90 -11.56 -10.21 28.25
N TRP A 91 -12.61 -9.43 27.95
CA TRP A 91 -12.89 -8.93 26.61
C TRP A 91 -11.76 -8.00 26.10
N VAL A 92 -11.28 -7.06 26.92
CA VAL A 92 -10.17 -6.16 26.58
C VAL A 92 -8.90 -6.95 26.25
N GLN A 93 -8.56 -7.97 27.05
CA GLN A 93 -7.42 -8.84 26.77
C GLN A 93 -7.57 -9.59 25.44
N GLN A 94 -8.76 -10.12 25.17
CA GLN A 94 -9.07 -10.80 23.92
C GLN A 94 -8.97 -9.86 22.70
N GLU A 95 -9.57 -8.66 22.79
CA GLU A 95 -9.50 -7.65 21.72
C GLU A 95 -8.07 -7.15 21.49
N SER A 96 -7.30 -6.94 22.55
CA SER A 96 -5.90 -6.51 22.45
C SER A 96 -5.06 -7.52 21.65
N LYS A 97 -5.29 -8.82 21.88
CA LYS A 97 -4.65 -9.90 21.13
C LYS A 97 -5.06 -9.90 19.66
N LYS A 98 -6.36 -9.78 19.35
CA LYS A 98 -6.84 -9.68 17.95
C LYS A 98 -6.21 -8.49 17.23
N ARG A 99 -6.23 -7.31 17.87
CA ARG A 99 -5.66 -6.07 17.32
C ARG A 99 -4.15 -6.21 17.08
N LEU A 100 -3.41 -6.86 17.97
CA LEU A 100 -1.98 -7.16 17.77
C LEU A 100 -1.75 -8.05 16.54
N CYS A 101 -2.51 -9.15 16.39
CA CYS A 101 -2.39 -10.06 15.24
C CYS A 101 -2.67 -9.34 13.92
N TYR A 102 -3.78 -8.58 13.82
CA TYR A 102 -4.09 -7.81 12.62
C TYR A 102 -3.10 -6.68 12.35
N ARG A 103 -2.60 -5.98 13.39
CA ARG A 103 -1.57 -4.97 13.22
C ARG A 103 -0.28 -5.58 12.69
N THR A 104 0.11 -6.76 13.17
CA THR A 104 1.29 -7.49 12.68
C THR A 104 1.12 -7.89 11.21
N PHE A 105 -0.06 -8.40 10.84
CA PHE A 105 -0.39 -8.74 9.44
C PHE A 105 -0.30 -7.53 8.51
N LEU A 106 -0.92 -6.40 8.89
CA LEU A 106 -0.86 -5.17 8.11
C LEU A 106 0.57 -4.64 8.00
N PHE A 107 1.34 -4.74 9.09
CA PHE A 107 2.72 -4.29 9.13
C PHE A 107 3.62 -5.12 8.20
N ASP A 108 3.53 -6.45 8.24
CA ASP A 108 4.23 -7.36 7.33
C ASP A 108 3.89 -7.06 5.86
N ALA A 109 2.61 -6.92 5.53
CA ALA A 109 2.18 -6.59 4.18
C ALA A 109 2.74 -5.23 3.71
N ARG A 110 2.77 -4.19 4.55
CA ARG A 110 3.35 -2.88 4.19
C ARG A 110 4.86 -2.95 3.97
N VAL A 111 5.58 -3.66 4.81
CA VAL A 111 7.03 -3.88 4.62
C VAL A 111 7.27 -4.61 3.30
N SER A 112 6.49 -5.65 3.02
CA SER A 112 6.53 -6.39 1.75
C SER A 112 6.22 -5.51 0.52
N MET A 113 5.16 -4.69 0.58
CA MET A 113 4.80 -3.74 -0.50
C MET A 113 5.92 -2.73 -0.78
N THR A 114 6.52 -2.17 0.27
CA THR A 114 7.53 -1.12 0.14
C THR A 114 8.88 -1.66 -0.31
N ARG A 115 9.29 -2.83 0.19
CA ARG A 115 10.55 -3.48 -0.19
C ARG A 115 10.45 -4.32 -1.45
N MET A 116 9.24 -4.54 -1.96
CA MET A 116 8.96 -5.47 -3.04
C MET A 116 9.56 -6.85 -2.72
N THR A 117 9.11 -7.43 -1.60
CA THR A 117 9.45 -8.78 -1.14
C THR A 117 8.17 -9.58 -0.90
N SER A 118 8.26 -10.91 -0.76
CA SER A 118 7.10 -11.76 -0.48
C SER A 118 6.54 -11.50 0.93
N PRO A 119 5.22 -11.30 1.12
CA PRO A 119 4.66 -11.16 2.47
C PRO A 119 4.88 -12.43 3.31
N THR A 120 5.26 -12.31 4.57
CA THR A 120 5.52 -13.47 5.42
C THR A 120 4.24 -14.09 5.96
N MET A 121 3.23 -13.27 6.28
CA MET A 121 1.93 -13.72 6.76
C MET A 121 0.97 -14.01 5.62
N SER A 122 0.20 -15.08 5.74
CA SER A 122 -0.86 -15.41 4.78
C SER A 122 -2.22 -14.96 5.31
N PHE A 123 -3.11 -14.48 4.43
CA PHE A 123 -4.49 -14.25 4.83
C PHE A 123 -5.22 -15.57 5.19
N THR A 124 -4.72 -16.73 4.72
CA THR A 124 -5.33 -18.05 4.97
C THR A 124 -5.13 -18.54 6.40
N GLU A 125 -4.06 -18.12 7.09
CA GLU A 125 -3.82 -18.47 8.50
C GLU A 125 -4.58 -17.54 9.46
N MET A 126 -5.12 -16.41 8.97
CA MET A 126 -5.86 -15.42 9.76
C MET A 126 -7.30 -15.89 10.02
N GLY A 127 -7.45 -16.97 10.79
CA GLY A 127 -8.72 -17.57 11.20
C GLY A 127 -9.38 -16.92 12.42
N LEU A 128 -8.68 -16.03 13.11
CA LEU A 128 -9.24 -15.22 14.18
C LEU A 128 -10.31 -14.24 13.66
N PRO A 129 -11.31 -13.88 14.47
CA PRO A 129 -12.33 -12.92 14.06
C PRO A 129 -11.77 -11.51 13.97
N TYR A 130 -12.37 -10.64 13.16
CA TYR A 130 -11.99 -9.22 13.13
C TYR A 130 -12.07 -8.57 14.53
N PRO A 131 -11.26 -7.53 14.79
CA PRO A 131 -11.41 -6.71 15.98
C PRO A 131 -12.80 -6.07 16.04
N GLU A 132 -13.33 -5.92 17.26
CA GLU A 132 -14.56 -5.16 17.46
C GLU A 132 -14.33 -3.67 17.20
N ARG A 133 -15.43 -2.95 16.94
CA ARG A 133 -15.39 -1.55 16.49
C ARG A 133 -14.68 -0.63 17.47
N ASN A 134 -14.15 0.47 16.95
CA ASN A 134 -13.40 1.43 17.75
C ASN A 134 -14.23 2.09 18.84
N GLU A 135 -15.54 2.26 18.64
CA GLU A 135 -16.40 2.83 19.68
C GLU A 135 -16.46 1.91 20.91
N LEU A 136 -16.64 0.60 20.70
CA LEU A 136 -16.63 -0.40 21.78
C LEU A 136 -15.25 -0.50 22.46
N TRP A 137 -14.19 -0.44 21.66
CA TRP A 137 -12.80 -0.49 22.16
C TRP A 137 -12.41 0.74 22.98
N SER A 138 -12.98 1.90 22.66
CA SER A 138 -12.66 3.15 23.35
C SER A 138 -13.40 3.32 24.68
N ALA A 139 -14.31 2.40 25.03
CA ALA A 139 -15.00 2.43 26.31
C ALA A 139 -14.00 2.38 27.47
N THR A 140 -14.10 3.35 28.38
CA THR A 140 -13.15 3.55 29.49
C THR A 140 -13.56 2.80 30.75
N THR A 141 -14.81 2.34 30.81
CA THR A 141 -15.38 1.61 31.95
C THR A 141 -16.20 0.41 31.48
N ALA A 142 -16.38 -0.56 32.39
CA ALA A 142 -17.17 -1.76 32.10
C ALA A 142 -18.65 -1.45 31.86
N ASP A 143 -19.20 -0.45 32.57
CA ASP A 143 -20.59 0.01 32.40
C ASP A 143 -20.80 0.68 31.04
N GLU A 144 -19.87 1.54 30.62
CA GLU A 144 -19.89 2.17 29.29
C GLU A 144 -19.82 1.10 28.19
N TRP A 145 -18.90 0.14 28.32
CA TRP A 145 -18.78 -0.99 27.41
C TRP A 145 -20.07 -1.80 27.31
N LYS A 146 -20.70 -2.14 28.45
CA LYS A 146 -21.99 -2.85 28.49
C LYS A 146 -23.09 -2.06 27.80
N ALA A 147 -23.26 -0.79 28.13
CA ALA A 147 -24.29 0.06 27.55
C ALA A 147 -24.17 0.15 26.02
N MET A 148 -22.94 0.34 25.52
CA MET A 148 -22.66 0.35 24.09
C MET A 148 -22.91 -1.02 23.45
N PHE A 149 -22.45 -2.11 24.06
CA PHE A 149 -22.62 -3.45 23.52
C PHE A 149 -24.09 -3.83 23.36
N LEU A 150 -24.91 -3.58 24.40
CA LEU A 150 -26.35 -3.87 24.39
C LEU A 150 -27.10 -3.01 23.37
N LYS A 151 -26.78 -1.71 23.28
CA LYS A 151 -27.35 -0.80 22.25
C LYS A 151 -27.05 -1.30 20.84
N HIS A 152 -25.85 -1.82 20.59
CA HIS A 152 -25.51 -2.34 19.27
C HIS A 152 -26.18 -3.69 18.99
N ARG A 153 -26.43 -4.52 20.01
CA ARG A 153 -27.09 -5.82 19.89
C ARG A 153 -28.58 -5.70 19.58
N SER A 154 -29.29 -4.74 20.18
CA SER A 154 -30.74 -4.57 19.98
C SER A 154 -31.14 -4.24 18.54
N HIS A 155 -30.21 -3.75 17.73
CA HIS A 155 -30.46 -3.36 16.35
C HIS A 155 -30.09 -4.43 15.30
N GLN A 156 -29.58 -5.61 15.68
CA GLN A 156 -28.90 -6.51 14.73
C GLN A 156 -29.15 -8.01 14.96
N GLU A 157 -29.26 -8.78 13.87
CA GLU A 157 -29.31 -10.25 13.86
C GLU A 157 -27.96 -10.89 14.24
N ALA A 158 -27.98 -12.20 14.51
CA ALA A 158 -26.87 -13.00 15.04
C ALA A 158 -25.52 -12.68 14.39
N ARG A 159 -24.56 -12.19 15.20
CA ARG A 159 -23.20 -11.83 14.75
C ARG A 159 -22.47 -13.07 14.22
N THR A 160 -22.30 -13.17 12.92
CA THR A 160 -21.31 -14.07 12.32
C THR A 160 -19.92 -13.45 12.49
N LYS A 161 -19.12 -14.05 13.37
CA LYS A 161 -17.72 -13.69 13.59
C LYS A 161 -16.87 -14.13 12.39
N ILE A 162 -16.85 -13.31 11.35
CA ILE A 162 -16.06 -13.62 10.15
C ILE A 162 -14.56 -13.38 10.40
N SER A 163 -13.72 -14.26 9.85
CA SER A 163 -12.27 -14.12 9.84
C SER A 163 -11.78 -13.54 8.50
N LEU A 164 -10.54 -13.08 8.43
CA LEU A 164 -9.97 -12.62 7.16
C LEU A 164 -9.91 -13.74 6.12
N ALA A 165 -9.57 -14.97 6.55
CA ALA A 165 -9.53 -16.13 5.67
C ALA A 165 -10.91 -16.41 5.04
N GLU A 166 -11.98 -16.27 5.82
CA GLU A 166 -13.36 -16.42 5.35
C GLU A 166 -13.77 -15.30 4.40
N ASP A 167 -13.54 -14.05 4.79
CA ASP A 167 -13.92 -12.86 4.02
C ASP A 167 -13.21 -12.82 2.67
N MET A 168 -11.94 -13.24 2.61
CA MET A 168 -11.22 -13.43 1.36
C MET A 168 -11.84 -14.51 0.47
N ARG A 169 -12.30 -15.62 1.05
CA ARG A 169 -12.97 -16.67 0.28
C ARG A 169 -14.26 -16.16 -0.35
N ILE A 170 -15.09 -15.46 0.44
CA ILE A 170 -16.33 -14.83 -0.02
C ILE A 170 -16.04 -13.80 -1.13
N LEU A 171 -15.01 -12.97 -0.94
CA LEU A 171 -14.62 -11.96 -1.91
C LEU A 171 -14.21 -12.60 -3.25
N ILE A 172 -13.38 -13.64 -3.20
CA ILE A 172 -12.90 -14.38 -4.38
C ILE A 172 -14.04 -15.15 -5.06
N SER A 173 -14.97 -15.71 -4.29
CA SER A 173 -16.13 -16.46 -4.81
C SER A 173 -17.27 -15.55 -5.29
N GLU A 174 -17.03 -14.24 -5.41
CA GLU A 174 -18.03 -13.23 -5.79
C GLU A 174 -19.27 -13.20 -4.87
N GLY A 175 -19.16 -13.71 -3.65
CA GLY A 175 -20.24 -13.69 -2.67
C GLY A 175 -20.48 -12.28 -2.12
N ASN A 176 -21.68 -12.08 -1.57
CA ASN A 176 -22.01 -10.88 -0.80
C ASN A 176 -21.60 -11.08 0.65
N SER A 177 -20.72 -10.20 1.15
CA SER A 177 -20.31 -10.19 2.54
C SER A 177 -21.32 -9.33 3.32
N HIS A 178 -22.17 -9.96 4.14
CA HIS A 178 -23.05 -9.25 5.07
C HIS A 178 -22.30 -8.91 6.37
N THR A 179 -21.11 -8.35 6.24
CA THR A 179 -20.26 -8.08 7.40
C THR A 179 -20.57 -6.72 7.98
N ASN A 180 -21.00 -6.77 9.23
CA ASN A 180 -21.34 -5.60 10.03
C ASN A 180 -20.10 -5.05 10.77
N CYS A 181 -18.94 -5.15 10.11
CA CYS A 181 -17.67 -4.60 10.58
C CYS A 181 -17.53 -3.14 10.10
N ASP A 182 -16.59 -2.40 10.68
CA ASP A 182 -16.12 -1.13 10.11
C ASP A 182 -15.61 -1.40 8.68
N ALA A 183 -16.36 -0.91 7.68
CA ALA A 183 -16.11 -1.18 6.28
C ALA A 183 -14.72 -0.68 5.85
N ALA A 184 -14.26 0.44 6.39
CA ALA A 184 -12.94 0.98 6.07
C ALA A 184 -11.82 0.10 6.63
N TRP A 185 -11.96 -0.34 7.88
CA TRP A 185 -11.00 -1.26 8.49
C TRP A 185 -10.96 -2.60 7.76
N ARG A 186 -12.11 -3.22 7.52
CA ARG A 186 -12.24 -4.47 6.77
C ARG A 186 -11.55 -4.37 5.41
N ASN A 187 -11.90 -3.34 4.64
CA ASN A 187 -11.34 -3.13 3.30
C ASN A 187 -9.83 -2.88 3.35
N THR A 188 -9.33 -2.20 4.38
CA THR A 188 -7.88 -2.03 4.59
C THR A 188 -7.20 -3.40 4.72
N VAL A 189 -7.72 -4.28 5.57
CA VAL A 189 -7.14 -5.63 5.76
C VAL A 189 -7.25 -6.47 4.49
N LEU A 190 -8.40 -6.43 3.79
CA LEU A 190 -8.59 -7.14 2.53
C LEU A 190 -7.57 -6.69 1.47
N LEU A 191 -7.35 -5.39 1.30
CA LEU A 191 -6.35 -4.88 0.35
C LEU A 191 -4.95 -5.43 0.66
N HIS A 192 -4.55 -5.43 1.94
CA HIS A 192 -3.24 -5.97 2.35
C HIS A 192 -3.15 -7.50 2.13
N GLY A 193 -4.27 -8.23 2.20
CA GLY A 193 -4.29 -9.64 1.80
C GLY A 193 -4.27 -9.85 0.29
N ILE A 194 -4.89 -8.96 -0.51
CA ILE A 194 -4.85 -9.01 -1.99
C ILE A 194 -3.43 -8.78 -2.47
N TRP A 195 -2.63 -7.98 -1.76
CA TRP A 195 -1.21 -7.82 -2.07
C TRP A 195 -0.46 -9.15 -2.20
N ARG A 196 -0.74 -10.14 -1.33
CA ARG A 196 -0.16 -11.49 -1.43
C ARG A 196 -0.50 -12.16 -2.77
N LEU A 197 -1.71 -11.98 -3.26
CA LEU A 197 -2.16 -12.53 -4.55
C LEU A 197 -1.51 -11.81 -5.73
N ILE A 198 -1.36 -10.48 -5.65
CA ILE A 198 -0.66 -9.68 -6.65
C ILE A 198 0.81 -10.08 -6.70
N TRP A 199 1.48 -10.22 -5.55
CA TRP A 199 2.86 -10.69 -5.47
C TRP A 199 3.03 -12.03 -6.19
N GLY A 200 2.22 -13.04 -5.83
CA GLY A 200 2.31 -14.36 -6.46
C GLY A 200 1.98 -14.35 -7.96
N HIS A 201 1.10 -13.46 -8.42
CA HIS A 201 0.85 -13.27 -9.84
C HIS A 201 2.07 -12.70 -10.56
N ARG A 202 2.74 -11.68 -9.98
CA ARG A 202 3.93 -11.07 -10.57
C ARG A 202 5.13 -11.99 -10.58
N GLU A 203 5.34 -12.72 -9.51
CA GLU A 203 6.41 -13.72 -9.43
C GLU A 203 6.33 -14.75 -10.56
N VAL A 204 5.11 -15.19 -10.91
CA VAL A 204 4.88 -16.08 -12.05
C VAL A 204 5.09 -15.36 -13.38
N GLU A 205 4.61 -14.12 -13.54
CA GLU A 205 4.83 -13.36 -14.78
C GLU A 205 6.32 -13.10 -15.05
N ASP A 206 7.08 -12.72 -14.04
CA ASP A 206 8.51 -12.44 -14.16
C ASP A 206 9.28 -13.71 -14.55
N LEU A 207 8.93 -14.87 -13.98
CA LEU A 207 9.51 -16.17 -14.34
C LEU A 207 9.26 -16.54 -15.82
N LEU A 208 8.03 -16.31 -16.30
CA LEU A 208 7.66 -16.61 -17.68
C LEU A 208 8.36 -15.69 -18.69
N GLN A 209 8.64 -14.44 -18.31
CA GLN A 209 9.33 -13.48 -19.18
C GLN A 209 10.83 -13.80 -19.36
N VAL A 210 11.48 -14.39 -18.34
CA VAL A 210 12.89 -14.83 -18.44
C VAL A 210 13.06 -16.00 -19.42
N SER A 211 12.01 -16.79 -19.65
CA SER A 211 12.06 -18.05 -20.42
C SER A 211 11.80 -17.89 -21.93
N ARG A 212 11.92 -16.69 -22.51
CA ARG A 212 11.77 -16.45 -23.96
C ARG A 212 13.12 -16.29 -24.69
N PRO A 213 13.90 -17.38 -24.91
CA PRO A 213 14.90 -17.41 -25.96
C PRO A 213 14.31 -18.09 -27.21
N ASP A 214 14.10 -17.35 -28.30
CA ASP A 214 14.05 -17.77 -29.72
C ASP A 214 13.25 -19.01 -30.20
N SER A 215 12.54 -19.77 -29.37
CA SER A 215 11.74 -20.93 -29.81
C SER A 215 10.26 -20.57 -29.93
N GLY A 216 9.76 -20.52 -31.17
CA GLY A 216 8.42 -20.11 -31.58
C GLY A 216 7.27 -21.05 -31.22
N GLU A 217 7.14 -21.49 -29.97
CA GLU A 217 5.95 -22.21 -29.50
C GLU A 217 5.42 -21.59 -28.21
N SER A 218 4.51 -20.63 -28.36
CA SER A 218 3.85 -19.93 -27.27
C SER A 218 2.51 -20.59 -26.93
N SER A 219 2.49 -21.42 -25.89
CA SER A 219 1.24 -21.86 -25.26
C SER A 219 1.38 -21.99 -23.73
N SER A 220 1.77 -20.90 -23.05
CA SER A 220 1.61 -20.84 -21.59
C SER A 220 0.14 -20.57 -21.24
N SER A 221 -0.61 -21.66 -21.07
CA SER A 221 -2.05 -21.74 -20.78
C SER A 221 -2.44 -21.42 -19.33
N LEU A 222 -1.74 -20.49 -18.65
CA LEU A 222 -2.26 -19.99 -17.38
C LEU A 222 -3.36 -18.95 -17.65
N PRO A 223 -4.55 -19.09 -17.02
CA PRO A 223 -5.58 -18.06 -17.08
C PRO A 223 -5.02 -16.69 -16.69
N SER A 224 -5.59 -15.61 -17.23
CA SER A 224 -5.22 -14.23 -16.87
C SER A 224 -5.61 -13.91 -15.41
N ARG A 225 -4.82 -14.43 -14.46
CA ARG A 225 -4.98 -14.17 -13.02
C ARG A 225 -5.09 -12.67 -12.73
N GLY A 226 -4.38 -11.85 -13.49
CA GLY A 226 -4.43 -10.39 -13.37
C GLY A 226 -5.81 -9.76 -13.62
N GLU A 227 -6.65 -10.32 -14.50
CA GLU A 227 -8.01 -9.77 -14.72
C GLU A 227 -8.92 -10.06 -13.52
N GLY A 228 -8.82 -11.28 -12.96
CA GLY A 228 -9.52 -11.62 -11.72
C GLY A 228 -9.11 -10.69 -10.57
N LEU A 229 -7.81 -10.44 -10.39
CA LEU A 229 -7.31 -9.52 -9.36
C LEU A 229 -7.79 -8.07 -9.58
N ALA A 230 -7.82 -7.60 -10.83
CA ALA A 230 -8.35 -6.28 -11.16
C ALA A 230 -9.86 -6.18 -10.83
N LYS A 231 -10.63 -7.25 -11.08
CA LYS A 231 -12.06 -7.31 -10.69
C LYS A 231 -12.23 -7.22 -9.17
N LEU A 232 -11.40 -7.93 -8.39
CA LEU A 232 -11.45 -7.88 -6.92
C LEU A 232 -11.11 -6.48 -6.40
N LEU A 233 -10.06 -5.84 -6.92
CA LEU A 233 -9.71 -4.47 -6.57
C LEU A 233 -10.84 -3.49 -6.92
N ASN A 234 -11.47 -3.64 -8.09
CA ASN A 234 -12.62 -2.82 -8.48
C ASN A 234 -13.84 -3.04 -7.57
N LYS A 235 -14.11 -4.27 -7.12
CA LYS A 235 -15.18 -4.53 -6.15
C LYS A 235 -14.94 -3.76 -4.85
N ILE A 236 -13.73 -3.82 -4.29
CA ILE A 236 -13.37 -3.05 -3.09
C ILE A 236 -13.46 -1.54 -3.37
N ARG A 237 -13.09 -1.08 -4.57
CA ARG A 237 -13.22 0.34 -4.96
C ARG A 237 -14.67 0.82 -4.86
N LEU A 238 -15.61 0.05 -5.41
CA LEU A 238 -17.03 0.37 -5.36
C LEU A 238 -17.57 0.36 -3.92
N GLU A 239 -17.14 -0.61 -3.10
CA GLU A 239 -17.48 -0.65 -1.67
C GLU A 239 -16.96 0.60 -0.93
N LEU A 240 -15.74 1.05 -1.26
CA LEU A 240 -15.12 2.23 -0.67
C LEU A 240 -15.80 3.53 -1.12
N GLU A 241 -16.14 3.66 -2.40
CA GLU A 241 -16.88 4.81 -2.93
C GLU A 241 -18.24 4.95 -2.25
N LEU A 242 -18.95 3.84 -2.07
CA LEU A 242 -20.20 3.82 -1.31
C LEU A 242 -19.98 4.26 0.15
N ALA A 243 -18.96 3.72 0.83
CA ALA A 243 -18.64 4.10 2.20
C ALA A 243 -18.28 5.59 2.32
N LEU A 244 -17.52 6.14 1.37
CA LEU A 244 -17.19 7.57 1.30
C LEU A 244 -18.44 8.46 1.19
N THR A 245 -19.47 8.03 0.46
CA THR A 245 -20.72 8.81 0.35
C THR A 245 -21.54 8.79 1.62
N LEU A 246 -21.54 7.68 2.35
CA LEU A 246 -22.37 7.49 3.55
C LEU A 246 -21.70 7.98 4.82
N ARG A 247 -20.39 7.74 4.96
CA ARG A 247 -19.56 8.05 6.14
C ARG A 247 -18.15 8.47 5.74
N PRO A 248 -17.97 9.71 5.25
CA PRO A 248 -16.67 10.19 4.77
C PRO A 248 -15.54 10.12 5.81
N THR A 249 -15.88 10.28 7.10
CA THR A 249 -14.92 10.31 8.22
C THR A 249 -14.22 8.98 8.47
N ASP A 250 -14.84 7.87 8.06
CA ASP A 250 -14.35 6.52 8.37
C ASP A 250 -13.26 6.09 7.37
N VAL A 251 -13.22 6.73 6.21
CA VAL A 251 -12.28 6.41 5.12
C VAL A 251 -11.04 7.28 5.20
N THR A 252 -9.91 6.67 5.56
CA THR A 252 -8.62 7.36 5.63
C THR A 252 -7.96 7.46 4.25
N GLY A 253 -7.15 8.50 4.00
CA GLY A 253 -6.36 8.60 2.75
C GLY A 253 -5.46 7.37 2.49
N ASP A 254 -5.03 6.69 3.56
CA ASP A 254 -4.21 5.49 3.50
C ASP A 254 -4.84 4.34 2.71
N ILE A 255 -6.16 4.14 2.83
CA ILE A 255 -6.82 3.05 2.12
C ILE A 255 -6.87 3.32 0.62
N ILE A 256 -7.06 4.59 0.23
CA ILE A 256 -7.03 5.03 -1.17
C ILE A 256 -5.62 4.88 -1.73
N LEU A 257 -4.60 5.31 -0.98
CA LEU A 257 -3.19 5.12 -1.35
C LEU A 257 -2.83 3.64 -1.54
N THR A 258 -3.27 2.78 -0.62
CA THR A 258 -3.09 1.34 -0.72
C THR A 258 -3.78 0.80 -1.97
N GLN A 259 -5.05 1.15 -2.19
CA GLN A 259 -5.84 0.72 -3.33
C GLN A 259 -5.18 1.10 -4.65
N GLU A 260 -4.76 2.34 -4.83
CA GLU A 260 -4.10 2.77 -6.08
C GLU A 260 -2.70 2.18 -6.24
N PHE A 261 -1.95 1.98 -5.14
CA PHE A 261 -0.68 1.26 -5.20
C PHE A 261 -0.86 -0.19 -5.69
N LEU A 262 -1.86 -0.91 -5.19
CA LEU A 262 -2.11 -2.30 -5.60
C LEU A 262 -2.53 -2.37 -7.08
N ASN A 263 -3.39 -1.47 -7.54
CA ASN A 263 -3.76 -1.39 -8.95
C ASN A 263 -2.55 -1.05 -9.84
N MET A 264 -1.65 -0.17 -9.38
CA MET A 264 -0.39 0.12 -10.06
C MET A 264 0.54 -1.10 -10.10
N ALA A 265 0.78 -1.75 -8.96
CA ALA A 265 1.71 -2.87 -8.83
C ALA A 265 1.22 -4.12 -9.59
N LEU A 266 -0.09 -4.30 -9.74
CA LEU A 266 -0.71 -5.29 -10.62
C LEU A 266 -0.31 -5.11 -12.10
N HIS A 267 0.11 -3.89 -12.50
CA HIS A 267 0.41 -3.56 -13.90
C HIS A 267 1.86 -3.08 -14.19
N ALA A 268 2.59 -2.58 -13.19
CA ALA A 268 4.04 -2.27 -13.26
C ALA A 268 4.98 -3.42 -12.80
N PRO A 269 6.05 -3.75 -13.55
CA PRO A 269 7.12 -4.65 -13.11
C PRO A 269 8.12 -3.91 -12.20
N ILE A 270 7.68 -3.54 -10.99
CA ILE A 270 8.41 -2.59 -10.11
C ILE A 270 9.84 -3.05 -9.81
N GLN A 271 10.09 -4.34 -9.62
CA GLN A 271 11.45 -4.85 -9.36
C GLN A 271 12.38 -4.60 -10.57
N SER A 272 11.92 -4.88 -11.77
CA SER A 272 12.66 -4.58 -13.01
C SER A 272 12.86 -3.07 -13.21
N LEU A 273 11.88 -2.24 -12.81
CA LEU A 273 12.04 -0.79 -12.82
C LEU A 273 13.13 -0.32 -11.84
N GLN A 274 13.24 -0.94 -10.66
CA GLN A 274 14.30 -0.65 -9.70
C GLN A 274 15.69 -1.07 -10.22
N ALA A 275 15.78 -2.25 -10.84
CA ALA A 275 17.00 -2.70 -11.50
C ALA A 275 17.44 -1.74 -12.62
N PHE A 276 16.49 -1.27 -13.42
CA PHE A 276 16.73 -0.25 -14.47
C PHE A 276 17.19 1.09 -13.90
N ALA A 277 16.69 1.51 -12.73
CA ALA A 277 17.19 2.67 -12.00
C ALA A 277 18.55 2.45 -11.32
N GLY A 278 19.15 1.27 -11.45
CA GLY A 278 20.51 0.98 -10.99
C GLY A 278 20.62 0.36 -9.60
N LYS A 279 19.51 -0.06 -8.99
CA LYS A 279 19.51 -0.73 -7.66
C LYS A 279 20.50 -1.91 -7.60
N ASP A 280 20.52 -2.72 -8.66
CA ASP A 280 21.35 -3.94 -8.77
C ASP A 280 22.56 -3.74 -9.70
N GLY A 281 22.91 -2.48 -10.00
CA GLY A 281 23.99 -2.11 -10.90
C GLY A 281 23.62 -2.11 -12.39
N VAL A 282 24.58 -1.65 -13.21
CA VAL A 282 24.37 -1.36 -14.65
C VAL A 282 24.00 -2.61 -15.46
N ALA A 283 24.64 -3.75 -15.17
CA ALA A 283 24.40 -4.99 -15.90
C ALA A 283 22.97 -5.51 -15.72
N ALA A 284 22.41 -5.37 -14.50
CA ALA A 284 21.02 -5.72 -14.23
C ALA A 284 20.06 -4.80 -14.99
N GLY A 285 20.33 -3.48 -14.99
CA GLY A 285 19.55 -2.50 -15.73
C GLY A 285 19.53 -2.75 -17.25
N GLN A 286 20.67 -3.12 -17.83
CA GLN A 286 20.75 -3.50 -19.25
C GLN A 286 19.97 -4.77 -19.56
N ARG A 287 20.00 -5.76 -18.66
CA ARG A 287 19.28 -7.04 -18.85
C ARG A 287 17.77 -6.86 -18.94
N VAL A 288 17.20 -5.98 -18.11
CA VAL A 288 15.74 -5.76 -18.06
C VAL A 288 15.23 -4.79 -19.13
N TYR A 289 16.12 -4.06 -19.83
CA TYR A 289 15.73 -3.03 -20.79
C TYR A 289 14.81 -3.54 -21.92
N PRO A 290 15.10 -4.65 -22.64
CA PRO A 290 14.24 -5.11 -23.74
C PRO A 290 12.81 -5.41 -23.28
N MET A 291 12.68 -6.05 -22.11
CA MET A 291 11.41 -6.35 -21.47
C MET A 291 10.64 -5.07 -21.09
N LEU A 292 11.34 -4.05 -20.55
CA LEU A 292 10.72 -2.77 -20.23
C LEU A 292 10.31 -1.98 -21.48
N GLU A 293 11.07 -2.08 -22.57
CA GLU A 293 10.73 -1.50 -23.86
C GLU A 293 9.42 -2.08 -24.42
N GLU A 294 9.24 -3.40 -24.36
CA GLU A 294 7.97 -4.06 -24.70
C GLU A 294 6.85 -3.62 -23.74
N TRP A 295 7.11 -3.65 -22.43
CA TRP A 295 6.11 -3.27 -21.42
C TRP A 295 5.57 -1.86 -21.66
N THR A 296 6.42 -0.86 -21.96
CA THR A 296 5.98 0.54 -22.18
C THR A 296 4.96 0.70 -23.32
N GLN A 297 4.89 -0.25 -24.24
CA GLN A 297 3.95 -0.24 -25.37
C GLN A 297 2.62 -0.92 -25.02
N SER A 298 2.61 -1.70 -23.95
CA SER A 298 1.45 -2.48 -23.53
C SER A 298 0.33 -1.63 -22.90
N LYS A 299 -0.89 -2.17 -22.94
CA LYS A 299 -2.03 -1.65 -22.15
C LYS A 299 -1.75 -1.72 -20.65
N SER A 300 -0.95 -2.68 -20.21
CA SER A 300 -0.55 -2.84 -18.80
C SER A 300 0.24 -1.62 -18.32
N ALA A 301 1.27 -1.19 -19.05
CA ALA A 301 2.02 0.02 -18.69
C ALA A 301 1.14 1.27 -18.58
N ARG A 302 0.19 1.45 -19.50
CA ARG A 302 -0.72 2.60 -19.46
C ARG A 302 -1.66 2.57 -18.27
N ARG A 303 -2.14 1.38 -17.88
CA ARG A 303 -2.89 1.20 -16.61
C ARG A 303 -2.02 1.50 -15.40
N ALA A 304 -0.79 1.02 -15.37
CA ALA A 304 0.13 1.26 -14.27
C ALA A 304 0.40 2.76 -14.09
N VAL A 305 0.69 3.46 -15.19
CA VAL A 305 0.91 4.91 -15.22
C VAL A 305 -0.34 5.68 -14.79
N TRP A 306 -1.54 5.25 -15.20
CA TRP A 306 -2.78 5.84 -14.71
C TRP A 306 -2.95 5.69 -13.20
N HIS A 307 -2.78 4.48 -12.65
CA HIS A 307 -2.91 4.25 -11.21
C HIS A 307 -1.82 4.94 -10.39
N ALA A 308 -0.60 5.06 -10.92
CA ALA A 308 0.44 5.90 -10.36
C ALA A 308 -0.02 7.37 -10.28
N GLY A 309 -0.72 7.87 -11.31
CA GLY A 309 -1.33 9.21 -11.33
C GLY A 309 -2.40 9.40 -10.26
N GLN A 310 -3.26 8.41 -10.08
CA GLN A 310 -4.27 8.43 -9.01
C GLN A 310 -3.66 8.36 -7.61
N LEU A 311 -2.54 7.67 -7.44
CA LEU A 311 -1.77 7.67 -6.19
C LEU A 311 -1.20 9.07 -5.90
N ILE A 312 -0.67 9.77 -6.90
CA ILE A 312 -0.22 11.17 -6.78
C ILE A 312 -1.40 12.10 -6.46
N ARG A 313 -2.55 11.93 -7.10
CA ARG A 313 -3.77 12.69 -6.80
C ARG A 313 -4.22 12.48 -5.35
N ALA A 314 -4.32 11.24 -4.90
CA ALA A 314 -4.71 10.90 -3.53
C ALA A 314 -3.74 11.48 -2.50
N THR A 315 -2.43 11.44 -2.80
CA THR A 315 -1.39 12.07 -1.98
C THR A 315 -1.64 13.57 -1.79
N ARG A 316 -1.95 14.29 -2.88
CA ARG A 316 -2.23 15.74 -2.82
C ARG A 316 -3.48 16.06 -2.03
N GLN A 317 -4.52 15.24 -2.16
CA GLN A 317 -5.77 15.41 -1.42
C GLN A 317 -5.60 15.12 0.08
N ALA A 318 -4.67 14.24 0.45
CA ALA A 318 -4.37 13.92 1.85
C ALA A 318 -3.42 14.91 2.56
N SER A 319 -2.80 15.87 1.82
CA SER A 319 -1.76 16.79 2.32
C SER A 319 -2.27 17.82 3.34
N THR A 320 -2.47 17.37 4.58
CA THR A 320 -2.55 18.23 5.78
C THR A 320 -1.37 18.00 6.73
N ARG A 321 -0.57 16.95 6.48
CA ARG A 321 0.55 16.51 7.32
C ARG A 321 1.73 16.09 6.45
N PRO A 322 2.97 16.28 6.91
CA PRO A 322 4.16 15.87 6.16
C PRO A 322 4.13 14.38 5.85
N MET A 323 4.52 14.03 4.63
CA MET A 323 4.56 12.65 4.17
C MET A 323 5.56 11.82 4.99
N GLN A 324 5.08 10.69 5.52
CA GLN A 324 5.84 9.83 6.44
C GLN A 324 5.60 8.34 6.18
N GLU A 325 6.55 7.53 6.67
CA GLU A 325 6.48 6.06 6.66
C GLU A 325 6.40 5.43 5.26
N TRP A 326 5.70 4.30 5.15
CA TRP A 326 5.48 3.55 3.92
C TRP A 326 4.94 4.39 2.74
N ARG A 327 4.22 5.48 3.03
CA ARG A 327 3.64 6.38 2.03
C ARG A 327 4.70 7.05 1.16
N VAL A 328 5.84 7.42 1.76
CA VAL A 328 7.00 7.97 1.04
C VAL A 328 7.48 6.98 -0.03
N VAL A 329 7.56 5.70 0.34
CA VAL A 329 8.12 4.65 -0.51
C VAL A 329 7.18 4.30 -1.66
N ILE A 330 5.87 4.25 -1.45
CA ILE A 330 4.92 3.99 -2.55
C ILE A 330 4.83 5.15 -3.53
N VAL A 331 5.00 6.41 -3.08
CA VAL A 331 5.11 7.58 -3.96
C VAL A 331 6.40 7.52 -4.76
N TYR A 332 7.51 7.10 -4.15
CA TYR A 332 8.74 6.81 -4.88
C TYR A 332 8.53 5.74 -5.97
N HIS A 333 7.85 4.62 -5.66
CA HIS A 333 7.54 3.60 -6.68
C HIS A 333 6.67 4.15 -7.81
N ALA A 334 5.68 5.00 -7.53
CA ALA A 334 4.89 5.67 -8.55
C ALA A 334 5.74 6.60 -9.42
N SER A 335 6.66 7.37 -8.81
CA SER A 335 7.61 8.22 -9.55
C SER A 335 8.51 7.40 -10.48
N LEU A 336 8.93 6.22 -10.06
CA LEU A 336 9.76 5.32 -10.82
C LEU A 336 9.03 4.75 -12.04
N VAL A 337 7.73 4.42 -11.90
CA VAL A 337 6.85 4.03 -13.01
C VAL A 337 6.79 5.14 -14.06
N PHE A 338 6.56 6.40 -13.65
CA PHE A 338 6.53 7.52 -14.59
C PHE A 338 7.88 7.75 -15.27
N TRP A 339 8.95 7.76 -14.50
CA TRP A 339 10.30 8.03 -14.97
C TRP A 339 10.74 7.01 -16.01
N ALA A 340 10.60 5.71 -15.73
CA ALA A 340 10.98 4.67 -16.67
C ALA A 340 10.09 4.70 -17.93
N TYR A 341 8.77 4.88 -17.75
CA TYR A 341 7.84 5.01 -18.88
C TYR A 341 8.22 6.18 -19.79
N GLY A 342 8.52 7.34 -19.19
CA GLY A 342 8.91 8.56 -19.88
C GLY A 342 10.24 8.44 -20.63
N ILE A 343 11.27 7.89 -19.98
CA ILE A 343 12.60 7.71 -20.57
C ILE A 343 12.53 6.77 -21.77
N ILE A 344 11.98 5.58 -21.57
CA ILE A 344 12.00 4.54 -22.60
C ILE A 344 11.12 4.96 -23.79
N SER A 345 9.96 5.58 -23.53
CA SER A 345 9.11 6.12 -24.59
C SER A 345 9.80 7.23 -25.39
N SER A 346 10.61 8.07 -24.74
CA SER A 346 11.35 9.12 -25.43
C SER A 346 12.50 8.59 -26.28
N ILE A 347 13.27 7.61 -25.75
CA ILE A 347 14.34 6.94 -26.50
C ILE A 347 13.75 6.29 -27.76
N ARG A 348 12.62 5.58 -27.61
CA ARG A 348 11.93 4.95 -28.73
C ARG A 348 11.45 5.97 -29.76
N GLN A 349 10.80 7.05 -29.33
CA GLN A 349 10.37 8.12 -30.24
C GLN A 349 11.54 8.75 -31.02
N LYS A 350 12.71 8.92 -30.40
CA LYS A 350 13.92 9.41 -31.08
C LYS A 350 14.46 8.39 -32.09
N ARG A 351 14.39 7.09 -31.78
CA ARG A 351 14.82 6.01 -32.68
C ARG A 351 13.90 5.86 -33.89
N ASP A 352 12.59 5.96 -33.65
CA ASP A 352 11.55 5.72 -34.66
C ASP A 352 11.13 7.03 -35.39
N ALA A 353 11.79 8.16 -35.11
CA ALA A 353 11.48 9.44 -35.72
C ALA A 353 11.78 9.42 -37.23
N ILE A 354 10.74 9.56 -38.05
CA ILE A 354 10.86 9.81 -39.49
C ILE A 354 11.05 11.33 -39.69
N PRO A 355 12.02 11.80 -40.51
CA PRO A 355 12.37 13.22 -40.63
C PRO A 355 11.25 14.20 -41.03
N ASP A 356 10.12 13.72 -41.58
CA ASP A 356 9.10 14.56 -42.22
C ASP A 356 7.70 14.55 -41.58
N SER A 357 7.54 13.97 -40.38
CA SER A 357 6.24 14.02 -39.70
C SER A 357 6.07 15.32 -38.91
N ALA A 358 5.38 16.29 -39.51
CA ALA A 358 4.95 17.52 -38.87
C ALA A 358 4.37 17.26 -37.46
N SER A 359 4.74 18.11 -36.51
CA SER A 359 4.37 18.10 -35.10
C SER A 359 2.84 18.06 -34.90
N GLN A 360 2.23 16.88 -34.97
CA GLN A 360 0.84 16.72 -34.56
C GLN A 360 0.75 17.08 -33.08
N VAL A 361 -0.09 18.07 -32.78
CA VAL A 361 -0.43 18.46 -31.40
C VAL A 361 -1.07 17.25 -30.74
N LYS A 362 -0.30 16.54 -29.89
CA LYS A 362 -0.82 15.42 -29.13
C LYS A 362 -1.77 15.96 -28.06
N ILE A 363 -2.96 15.38 -27.99
CA ILE A 363 -3.94 15.67 -26.92
C ILE A 363 -3.27 15.37 -25.57
N THR A 364 -3.27 16.34 -24.67
CA THR A 364 -2.72 16.17 -23.31
C THR A 364 -3.66 15.31 -22.48
N VAL A 365 -3.10 14.31 -21.78
CA VAL A 365 -3.83 13.40 -20.90
C VAL A 365 -3.30 13.61 -19.49
N TYR A 366 -4.09 14.23 -18.63
CA TYR A 366 -3.72 14.40 -17.23
C TYR A 366 -3.98 13.10 -16.46
N LEU A 367 -2.98 12.61 -15.74
CA LEU A 367 -3.05 11.33 -15.04
C LEU A 367 -3.49 11.47 -13.58
N ASP A 368 -3.46 12.69 -13.04
CA ASP A 368 -3.74 13.06 -11.67
C ASP A 368 -5.13 13.71 -11.51
N GLN A 369 -6.06 13.37 -12.40
CA GLN A 369 -7.44 13.87 -12.43
C GLN A 369 -8.48 12.73 -12.41
N GLU A 370 -9.75 13.06 -12.54
CA GLU A 370 -10.81 12.06 -12.71
C GLU A 370 -10.79 11.41 -14.09
N PRO A 371 -11.24 10.14 -14.20
CA PRO A 371 -11.23 9.41 -15.45
C PRO A 371 -12.18 10.05 -16.48
N ASP A 372 -11.60 10.61 -17.53
CA ASP A 372 -12.32 11.23 -18.66
C ASP A 372 -12.21 10.38 -19.94
N SER A 373 -12.78 10.89 -21.05
CA SER A 373 -12.72 10.21 -22.34
C SER A 373 -11.29 10.11 -22.89
N THR A 374 -10.44 11.12 -22.62
CA THR A 374 -9.04 11.15 -23.08
C THR A 374 -8.21 10.08 -22.36
N THR A 375 -8.40 9.92 -21.05
CA THR A 375 -7.79 8.87 -20.24
C THR A 375 -8.17 7.48 -20.74
N ARG A 376 -9.46 7.26 -21.04
CA ARG A 376 -9.94 5.95 -21.55
C ARG A 376 -9.32 5.61 -22.91
N ARG A 377 -9.16 6.59 -23.80
CA ARG A 377 -8.47 6.44 -25.10
C ARG A 377 -6.98 6.20 -24.91
N PHE A 378 -6.32 6.91 -24.00
CA PHE A 378 -4.92 6.65 -23.65
C PHE A 378 -4.74 5.21 -23.18
N ILE A 379 -5.48 4.77 -22.16
CA ILE A 379 -5.34 3.42 -21.63
C ILE A 379 -5.61 2.37 -22.72
N SER A 380 -6.68 2.52 -23.49
CA SER A 380 -7.11 1.51 -24.45
C SER A 380 -6.25 1.50 -25.72
N LEU A 381 -6.00 2.66 -26.32
CA LEU A 381 -5.43 2.84 -27.65
C LEU A 381 -3.99 3.38 -27.63
N GLY A 382 -3.50 3.90 -26.50
CA GLY A 382 -2.19 4.54 -26.42
C GLY A 382 -2.14 5.94 -27.03
N GLU A 383 -3.31 6.56 -27.23
CA GLU A 383 -3.43 7.89 -27.81
C GLU A 383 -3.27 9.01 -26.76
N GLY A 384 -2.64 10.11 -27.16
CA GLY A 384 -2.41 11.28 -26.30
C GLY A 384 -1.04 11.28 -25.62
N GLU A 385 -0.73 12.40 -24.97
CA GLU A 385 0.50 12.59 -24.22
C GLU A 385 0.22 12.60 -22.70
N PRO A 386 0.69 11.60 -21.95
CA PRO A 386 0.49 11.54 -20.51
C PRO A 386 1.30 12.63 -19.79
N CYS A 387 0.63 13.37 -18.90
CA CYS A 387 1.19 14.49 -18.15
C CYS A 387 0.72 14.48 -16.68
N LEU A 388 1.48 15.15 -15.81
CA LEU A 388 1.08 15.52 -14.46
C LEU A 388 0.96 17.05 -14.34
N HIS A 389 0.14 17.54 -13.42
CA HIS A 389 0.13 18.96 -13.08
C HIS A 389 1.35 19.30 -12.18
N ASP A 390 2.04 20.41 -12.47
CA ASP A 390 3.00 21.04 -11.56
C ASP A 390 2.33 22.18 -10.79
N LEU A 391 2.09 21.91 -9.51
CA LEU A 391 1.40 22.82 -8.60
C LEU A 391 2.35 23.83 -7.93
N ALA A 392 3.66 23.73 -8.16
CA ALA A 392 4.63 24.65 -7.55
C ALA A 392 4.57 26.08 -8.12
N SER A 393 3.82 26.28 -9.21
CA SER A 393 3.57 27.59 -9.83
C SER A 393 2.34 28.30 -9.25
N LEU A 394 1.61 27.68 -8.33
CA LEU A 394 0.39 28.22 -7.74
C LEU A 394 0.63 28.67 -6.30
N ASP A 395 0.31 29.93 -6.00
CA ASP A 395 0.28 30.44 -4.64
C ASP A 395 -0.66 29.59 -3.76
N ALA A 396 -0.25 29.33 -2.51
CA ALA A 396 -0.96 28.45 -1.58
C ALA A 396 -2.44 28.80 -1.34
N SER A 397 -2.84 30.05 -1.64
CA SER A 397 -4.21 30.57 -1.52
C SER A 397 -5.10 30.39 -2.77
N GLN A 398 -4.56 29.95 -3.91
CA GLN A 398 -5.32 29.70 -5.15
C GLN A 398 -4.89 28.38 -5.81
N ARG A 399 -5.24 27.24 -5.21
CA ARG A 399 -5.12 25.92 -5.87
C ARG A 399 -6.25 25.72 -6.88
N ASP A 400 -6.33 26.59 -7.89
CA ASP A 400 -7.14 26.35 -9.08
C ASP A 400 -6.33 25.49 -10.06
N PHE A 401 -6.76 24.25 -10.27
CA PHE A 401 -6.13 23.28 -11.19
C PHE A 401 -6.04 23.79 -12.65
N THR A 402 -6.78 24.84 -13.01
CA THR A 402 -6.85 25.40 -14.36
C THR A 402 -5.61 26.23 -14.75
N LYS A 403 -4.78 26.65 -13.80
CA LYS A 403 -3.54 27.43 -14.04
C LYS A 403 -2.25 26.63 -13.85
N ALA A 404 -2.33 25.37 -13.43
CA ALA A 404 -1.17 24.53 -13.19
C ALA A 404 -0.45 24.16 -14.49
N GLN A 405 0.87 24.26 -14.51
CA GLN A 405 1.68 23.91 -15.68
C GLN A 405 1.65 22.40 -15.92
N SER A 406 1.47 21.96 -17.16
CA SER A 406 1.51 20.54 -17.51
C SER A 406 2.97 20.06 -17.68
N VAL A 407 3.30 18.95 -17.03
CA VAL A 407 4.61 18.28 -17.13
C VAL A 407 4.42 16.93 -17.80
N PRO A 408 4.82 16.79 -19.08
CA PRO A 408 4.79 15.53 -19.79
C PRO A 408 5.71 14.49 -19.18
N LEU A 409 5.30 13.21 -19.18
CA LEU A 409 6.15 12.13 -18.64
C LEU A 409 7.49 12.00 -19.36
N ARG A 410 7.58 12.39 -20.64
CA ARG A 410 8.86 12.44 -21.40
C ARG A 410 9.92 13.33 -20.73
N LYS A 411 9.50 14.34 -19.95
CA LYS A 411 10.39 15.18 -19.14
C LYS A 411 10.65 14.49 -17.79
N ALA A 412 11.28 13.32 -17.86
CA ALA A 412 11.46 12.44 -16.71
C ALA A 412 12.20 13.13 -15.54
N SER A 413 13.13 14.06 -15.85
CA SER A 413 13.79 14.90 -14.84
C SER A 413 12.79 15.78 -14.09
N SER A 414 11.91 16.49 -14.80
CA SER A 414 10.91 17.36 -14.18
C SER A 414 9.91 16.55 -13.34
N ILE A 415 9.49 15.36 -13.79
CA ILE A 415 8.57 14.50 -13.04
C ILE A 415 9.17 14.05 -11.71
N MET A 416 10.43 13.59 -11.72
CA MET A 416 11.15 13.20 -10.50
C MET A 416 11.27 14.39 -9.52
N GLN A 417 11.56 15.59 -10.03
CA GLN A 417 11.64 16.79 -9.20
C GLN A 417 10.27 17.20 -8.62
N THR A 418 9.20 17.16 -9.42
CA THR A 418 7.84 17.48 -8.96
C THR A 418 7.38 16.50 -7.89
N THR A 419 7.60 15.20 -8.09
CA THR A 419 7.24 14.19 -7.10
C THR A 419 8.14 14.23 -5.85
N ALA A 420 9.42 14.59 -5.97
CA ALA A 420 10.31 14.79 -4.83
C ALA A 420 9.89 16.00 -3.98
N ARG A 421 9.51 17.11 -4.63
CA ARG A 421 8.96 18.30 -3.95
C ARG A 421 7.69 17.97 -3.20
N MET A 422 6.79 17.15 -3.78
CA MET A 422 5.58 16.70 -3.08
C MET A 422 5.87 15.95 -1.76
N LEU A 423 7.03 15.29 -1.64
CA LEU A 423 7.43 14.65 -0.38
C LEU A 423 7.88 15.68 0.67
N THR A 424 8.39 16.83 0.25
CA THR A 424 9.04 17.83 1.11
C THR A 424 8.22 19.11 1.34
N ASP A 425 7.30 19.48 0.45
CA ASP A 425 6.66 20.81 0.43
C ASP A 425 5.77 21.08 1.66
N ASP A 426 5.25 20.05 2.34
CA ASP A 426 4.49 20.19 3.59
C ASP A 426 5.35 20.57 4.82
N THR A 427 6.65 20.80 4.63
CA THR A 427 7.60 21.24 5.68
C THR A 427 7.93 22.73 5.66
N MET A 428 7.40 23.49 4.68
CA MET A 428 7.82 24.86 4.39
C MET A 428 7.31 25.94 5.36
N GLU A 429 6.43 25.62 6.30
CA GLU A 429 6.08 26.54 7.40
C GLU A 429 7.07 26.40 8.57
N GLY A 430 8.21 27.07 8.41
CA GLY A 430 9.01 27.64 9.48
C GLY A 430 9.92 26.72 10.29
N HIS A 431 9.45 25.57 10.79
CA HIS A 431 10.19 24.75 11.77
C HIS A 431 9.84 23.24 11.73
N ARG A 432 9.48 22.67 10.57
CA ARG A 432 9.24 21.22 10.47
C ARG A 432 10.48 20.49 9.95
N ILE A 433 11.14 19.77 10.85
CA ILE A 433 12.22 18.82 10.50
C ILE A 433 11.65 17.82 9.47
N CYS A 434 12.23 17.77 8.27
CA CYS A 434 11.90 16.75 7.28
C CYS A 434 12.31 15.38 7.84
N PRO A 435 11.40 14.38 7.89
CA PRO A 435 11.75 13.05 8.37
C PRO A 435 12.93 12.46 7.57
N PRO A 436 13.90 11.78 8.20
CA PRO A 436 15.10 11.31 7.50
C PRO A 436 14.80 10.37 6.32
N LEU A 437 13.76 9.54 6.44
CA LEU A 437 13.29 8.68 5.35
C LEU A 437 12.84 9.51 4.15
N THR A 438 12.02 10.52 4.39
CA THR A 438 11.48 11.44 3.37
C THR A 438 12.61 12.17 2.66
N GLU A 439 13.59 12.69 3.42
CA GLU A 439 14.77 13.34 2.86
C GLU A 439 15.61 12.37 2.00
N SER A 440 15.82 11.14 2.47
CA SER A 440 16.59 10.13 1.74
C SER A 440 15.95 9.78 0.40
N PHE A 441 14.63 9.57 0.35
CA PHE A 441 13.92 9.27 -0.89
C PHE A 441 13.86 10.48 -1.83
N ALA A 442 13.63 11.69 -1.30
CA ALA A 442 13.67 12.91 -2.11
C ALA A 442 15.07 13.12 -2.74
N ARG A 443 16.15 12.83 -2.00
CA ARG A 443 17.52 12.88 -2.53
C ARG A 443 17.74 11.88 -3.65
N LEU A 444 17.30 10.63 -3.46
CA LEU A 444 17.38 9.57 -4.48
C LEU A 444 16.62 9.96 -5.76
N MET A 445 15.42 10.52 -5.62
CA MET A 445 14.62 11.00 -6.76
C MET A 445 15.32 12.14 -7.51
N ASN A 446 15.96 13.06 -6.79
CA ASN A 446 16.76 14.13 -7.40
C ASN A 446 18.04 13.62 -8.10
N GLU A 447 18.64 12.53 -7.62
CA GLU A 447 19.73 11.83 -8.32
C GLU A 447 19.25 11.23 -9.64
N LEU A 448 18.12 10.52 -9.63
CA LEU A 448 17.51 9.97 -10.84
C LEU A 448 17.09 11.06 -11.84
N ALA A 449 16.64 12.22 -11.34
CA ALA A 449 16.34 13.38 -12.18
C ALA A 449 17.59 13.90 -12.91
N ARG A 450 18.72 14.05 -12.19
CA ARG A 450 20.00 14.48 -12.77
C ARG A 450 20.48 13.52 -13.85
N SER A 451 20.37 12.21 -13.60
CA SER A 451 20.72 11.17 -14.59
C SER A 451 19.85 11.25 -15.84
N ALA A 452 18.54 11.48 -15.70
CA ALA A 452 17.65 11.66 -16.85
C ALA A 452 17.99 12.92 -17.67
N LYS A 453 18.32 14.03 -17.00
CA LYS A 453 18.72 15.28 -17.66
C LYS A 453 20.00 15.10 -18.48
N ALA A 454 20.96 14.32 -18.00
CA ALA A 454 22.21 14.02 -18.72
C ALA A 454 21.98 13.30 -20.07
N ILE A 455 20.86 12.59 -20.23
CA ILE A 455 20.48 11.88 -21.46
C ILE A 455 19.58 12.76 -22.36
N GLY A 456 19.44 14.06 -22.04
CA GLY A 456 18.65 15.02 -22.81
C GLY A 456 17.14 14.90 -22.60
N LEU A 457 16.71 14.50 -21.40
CA LEU A 457 15.31 14.35 -20.98
C LEU A 457 14.98 15.30 -19.81
N GLY A 458 15.37 16.55 -19.99
CA GLY A 458 15.23 17.66 -19.03
C GLY A 458 13.84 18.25 -18.94
#